data_AF-A0A3B0W4I7-F1
#
_entry.id   AF-A0A3B0W4I7-F1
#
_cell.length_a   1.000
_cell.length_b   1.000
_cell.length_c   1.000
_cell.angle_alpha   90.00
_cell.angle_beta   90.00
_cell.angle_gamma   90.00
#
_symmetry.space_group_name_H-M   'P 1'
#
loop_
_entity.id
_entity.type
_entity.pdbx_description
1 polymer ?
#
loop_
_entity_poly.entity_id
_entity_poly.type
_entity_poly.pdbx_seq_one_letter_code
_entity_poly.pdbx_strand_id
1 'polypeptide(L)' 'MLDDKLIVGQINGIFGVNGWVKIFSHTDPRKNILDYSPWMIKFKGEWQHIKVVNSK' A
#
# COMPACT_ATOMS: atom_id res chain seq x y z
N MET A 1 -17.25 13.39 -12.84
CA MET A 1 -16.46 13.36 -11.60
C MET A 1 -16.19 11.90 -11.27
N LEU A 2 -14.97 11.44 -11.51
CA LEU A 2 -14.56 10.06 -11.23
C LEU A 2 -13.36 10.14 -10.32
N ASP A 3 -13.62 10.09 -9.02
CA ASP A 3 -12.61 9.93 -7.98
C ASP A 3 -12.23 8.44 -7.81
N ASP A 4 -12.21 7.70 -8.92
CA ASP A 4 -12.05 6.24 -8.93
C ASP A 4 -10.58 5.89 -8.73
N LYS A 5 -10.16 5.96 -7.47
CA LYS A 5 -8.90 5.39 -7.01
C LYS A 5 -9.02 3.89 -7.10
N LEU A 6 -8.16 3.28 -7.93
CA LEU A 6 -8.08 1.82 -8.03
C LEU A 6 -7.33 1.27 -6.82
N ILE A 7 -7.98 0.37 -6.08
CA ILE A 7 -7.33 -0.34 -4.98
C ILE A 7 -6.46 -1.46 -5.55
N VAL A 8 -5.14 -1.31 -5.39
CA VAL A 8 -4.15 -2.28 -5.89
C VAL A 8 -3.59 -3.18 -4.78
N GLY A 9 -3.96 -2.92 -3.52
CA GLY A 9 -3.57 -3.75 -2.38
C GLY A 9 -4.18 -3.30 -1.06
N GLN A 10 -3.91 -4.05 -0.01
CA GLN A 10 -4.41 -3.81 1.34
C GLN A 10 -3.35 -4.15 2.40
N ILE A 11 -3.37 -3.45 3.54
CA ILE A 11 -2.52 -3.76 4.70
C ILE A 11 -3.21 -4.84 5.54
N ASN A 12 -2.59 -6.01 5.64
CA ASN A 12 -3.16 -7.18 6.34
C ASN A 12 -2.72 -7.31 7.80
N GLY A 13 -1.81 -6.46 8.27
CA GLY A 13 -1.36 -6.45 9.64
C GLY A 13 0.10 -6.07 9.79
N ILE A 14 0.61 -6.23 11.00
CA ILE A 14 1.97 -5.85 11.38
C ILE A 14 2.92 -7.02 11.09
N PHE A 15 4.17 -6.70 10.77
CA PHE A 15 5.26 -7.64 10.59
C PHE A 15 6.43 -7.29 11.52
N GLY A 16 6.68 -8.12 12.52
CA GLY A 16 7.76 -7.91 13.49
C GLY A 16 7.52 -6.71 14.41
N VAL A 17 8.61 -6.14 14.95
CA VAL A 17 8.59 -5.04 15.93
C VAL A 17 9.10 -3.70 15.37
N ASN A 18 9.62 -3.70 14.14
CA ASN A 18 10.24 -2.53 13.50
C ASN A 18 9.23 -1.64 12.76
N GLY A 19 7.93 -1.78 13.03
CA GLY A 19 6.88 -1.03 12.35
C GLY A 19 6.61 -1.44 10.89
N TRP A 20 7.10 -2.61 10.45
CA TRP A 20 6.78 -3.12 9.12
C TRP A 20 5.34 -3.64 9.07
N VAL A 21 4.77 -3.64 7.87
CA VAL A 21 3.41 -4.12 7.61
C VAL A 21 3.40 -5.18 6.52
N LYS A 22 2.45 -6.11 6.61
CA LYS A 22 2.17 -7.09 5.56
C LYS A 22 1.22 -6.46 4.56
N ILE A 23 1.59 -6.50 3.29
CA ILE A 23 0.76 -6.01 2.20
C ILE A 23 0.25 -7.20 1.39
N PHE A 24 -1.06 -7.27 1.18
CA PHE A 24 -1.64 -8.14 0.17
C PHE A 24 -1.76 -7.36 -1.13
N SER A 25 -1.06 -7.82 -2.16
CA SER A 25 -1.07 -7.20 -3.48
C SER A 25 -2.15 -7.83 -4.36
N HIS A 26 -2.94 -6.97 -5.02
CA HIS A 26 -3.86 -7.35 -6.09
C HIS A 26 -3.22 -7.22 -7.48
N THR A 27 -1.95 -6.82 -7.56
CA THR A 27 -1.23 -6.71 -8.84
C THR A 27 -0.77 -8.08 -9.33
N ASP A 28 -0.57 -8.20 -10.63
CA ASP A 28 0.05 -9.37 -11.25
C ASP A 28 1.20 -8.92 -12.18
N PRO A 29 2.47 -9.28 -11.90
CA PRO A 29 2.95 -9.98 -10.71
C PRO A 29 2.72 -9.23 -9.39
N ARG A 30 2.63 -9.97 -8.27
CA ARG A 30 2.38 -9.38 -6.92
C ARG A 30 3.38 -8.31 -6.53
N LYS A 31 4.62 -8.41 -7.01
CA LYS A 31 5.70 -7.47 -6.69
C LYS A 31 5.48 -6.07 -7.29
N ASN A 32 4.70 -5.96 -8.37
CA ASN A 32 4.48 -4.69 -9.08
C ASN A 32 3.84 -3.61 -8.21
N ILE A 33 3.18 -3.97 -7.11
CA ILE A 33 2.68 -2.99 -6.13
C ILE A 33 3.79 -2.05 -5.62
N LEU A 34 5.05 -2.53 -5.59
CA LEU A 34 6.21 -1.77 -5.13
C LEU A 34 6.69 -0.74 -6.16
N ASP A 35 6.26 -0.83 -7.42
CA ASP A 35 6.68 0.07 -8.49
C ASP A 35 5.88 1.39 -8.49
N TYR A 36 4.76 1.44 -7.75
CA TYR A 36 3.98 2.66 -7.57
C TYR A 36 4.64 3.58 -6.54
N SER A 37 4.70 4.88 -6.84
CA SER A 37 5.21 5.90 -5.92
C SER A 37 4.67 7.29 -6.27
N PRO A 38 4.26 8.12 -5.30
CA PRO A 38 4.05 7.78 -3.89
C PRO A 38 2.81 6.90 -3.71
N TRP A 39 2.73 6.16 -2.60
CA TRP A 39 1.54 5.37 -2.29
C TRP A 39 0.47 6.28 -1.70
N MET A 40 -0.77 6.08 -2.16
CA MET A 40 -1.95 6.62 -1.50
C MET A 40 -2.52 5.54 -0.59
N ILE A 41 -2.68 5.84 0.70
CA ILE A 41 -3.31 4.93 1.66
C ILE A 41 -4.52 5.61 2.26
N LYS A 42 -5.63 4.88 2.32
CA LYS A 42 -6.83 5.30 3.05
C LYS A 42 -6.71 4.86 4.50
N PHE A 43 -6.43 5.80 5.40
CA PHE A 43 -6.36 5.57 6.84
C PHE A 43 -7.45 6.38 7.54
N LYS A 44 -8.29 5.71 8.34
CA LYS A 44 -9.43 6.35 9.04
C LYS A 44 -10.35 7.18 8.14
N GLY A 45 -10.52 6.77 6.89
CA GLY A 45 -11.38 7.45 5.92
C GLY A 45 -10.66 8.52 5.09
N GLU A 46 -9.44 8.92 5.47
CA GLU A 46 -8.67 9.95 4.78
C GLU A 46 -7.56 9.35 3.92
N TRP A 47 -7.29 9.98 2.77
CA TRP A 47 -6.19 9.59 1.90
C TRP A 47 -4.90 10.31 2.28
N GLN A 48 -3.84 9.55 2.47
CA GLN A 48 -2.52 10.06 2.83
C GLN A 48 -1.47 9.55 1.85
N HIS A 49 -0.52 10.42 1.50
CA HIS A 49 0.64 10.04 0.70
C HIS A 49 1.73 9.48 1.61
N ILE A 50 2.18 8.27 1.33
CA ILE A 50 3.33 7.68 2.00
C ILE A 50 4.38 7.24 0.99
N LYS A 51 5.64 7.25 1.43
CA LYS A 51 6.76 6.72 0.66
C LYS A 51 7.13 5.35 1.22
N VAL A 52 7.24 4.36 0.35
CA VAL A 52 7.81 3.06 0.72
C VAL A 52 9.31 3.24 0.92
N VAL A 53 9.81 2.91 2.12
CA VAL A 53 11.23 3.06 2.50
C VAL A 53 12.00 1.76 2.29
N ASN A 54 11.38 0.63 2.59
CA ASN A 54 11.98 -0.69 2.49
C ASN A 54 10.90 -1.73 2.17
N SER A 55 11.25 -2.71 1.34
CA SER A 55 10.45 -3.89 1.04
C SER A 55 11.35 -5.12 1.12
N LYS A 56 10.93 -6.13 1.86
CA LYS A 56 11.62 -7.43 1.97
C LYS A 56 10.90 -8.49 1.17
#